data_AF-A0AAD5BMV3-F1
#
_entry.id   AF-A0AAD5BMV3-F1
#
_cell.length_a   1.000
_cell.length_b   1.000
_cell.length_c   1.000
_cell.angle_alpha   90.00
_cell.angle_beta   90.00
_cell.angle_gamma   90.00
#
_symmetry.space_group_name_H-M   'P 1'
#
loop_
_entity.id
_entity.type
_entity.pdbx_description
1 polymer ?
#
loop_
_entity_poly.entity_id
_entity_poly.type
_entity_poly.pdbx_seq_one_letter_code
_entity_poly.pdbx_strand_id
1 'polypeptide(L)'
;YCVFTWKSQEECEYLINMAKPHMVKSTVVDSDTGKSKDSRVRTSSGTFLARGRDKTVRTIEKRIADFTFLPVEHGEGLQVLHYEVGQKYEPHYDYFQDEYNTQNGGQRMATVLMYLSDVEEGGETVAARLSRGTSGPLQNGYAST
;
A
#
# COMPACT_ATOMS: atom_id res chain seq x y z
N TYR A 1 10.14 0.82 -3.47
CA TYR A 1 8.83 1.48 -3.66
C TYR A 1 8.80 2.12 -5.03
N CYS A 2 7.76 1.84 -5.82
CA CYS A 2 7.47 2.60 -7.05
C CYS A 2 6.17 3.37 -6.83
N VAL A 3 6.22 4.70 -7.00
CA VAL A 3 5.03 5.57 -6.96
C VAL A 3 4.48 5.68 -8.39
N PHE A 4 3.18 5.50 -8.56
CA PHE A 4 2.52 5.35 -9.87
C PHE A 4 1.46 6.42 -10.14
N THR A 5 1.46 6.96 -11.36
CA THR A 5 0.65 8.16 -11.69
C THR A 5 -0.27 8.04 -12.92
N TRP A 6 -0.45 6.87 -13.56
CA TRP A 6 -1.30 6.77 -14.79
C TRP A 6 -2.81 6.64 -14.57
N LYS A 7 -3.27 6.60 -13.32
CA LYS A 7 -4.68 6.41 -12.94
C LYS A 7 -5.52 7.66 -13.23
N SER A 8 -6.73 7.46 -13.73
CA SER A 8 -7.67 8.57 -13.92
C SER A 8 -8.40 8.90 -12.62
N GLN A 9 -8.96 10.11 -12.53
CA GLN A 9 -9.76 10.52 -11.37
C GLN A 9 -10.96 9.58 -11.16
N GLU A 10 -11.57 9.11 -12.24
CA GLU A 10 -12.69 8.17 -12.20
C GLU A 10 -12.28 6.81 -11.62
N GLU A 11 -11.07 6.33 -11.93
CA GLU A 11 -10.54 5.08 -11.36
C GLU A 11 -10.24 5.22 -9.87
N CYS A 12 -9.70 6.36 -9.44
CA CYS A 12 -9.52 6.68 -8.03
C CYS A 12 -10.85 6.66 -7.27
N GLU A 13 -11.85 7.40 -7.76
CA GLU A 13 -13.18 7.49 -7.15
C GLU A 13 -13.89 6.14 -7.14
N TYR A 14 -13.74 5.36 -8.21
CA TYR A 14 -14.27 4.01 -8.29
C TYR A 14 -13.71 3.12 -7.17
N LEU A 15 -12.38 3.06 -7.01
CA LEU A 15 -11.74 2.27 -5.96
C LEU A 15 -12.16 2.72 -4.56
N ILE A 16 -12.22 4.04 -4.33
CA ILE A 16 -12.66 4.61 -3.05
C ILE A 16 -14.10 4.19 -2.74
N ASN A 17 -15.03 4.34 -3.69
CA ASN A 17 -16.44 4.04 -3.46
C ASN A 17 -16.69 2.54 -3.27
N MET A 18 -15.92 1.69 -3.96
CA MET A 18 -15.95 0.24 -3.75
C MET A 18 -15.44 -0.16 -2.36
N ALA A 19 -14.43 0.55 -1.83
CA ALA A 19 -13.80 0.20 -0.56
C ALA A 19 -14.58 0.73 0.66
N LYS A 20 -15.15 1.94 0.58
CA LYS A 20 -15.88 2.63 1.66
C LYS A 20 -16.81 1.74 2.50
N PRO A 21 -17.73 0.94 1.93
CA PRO A 21 -18.67 0.13 2.72
C PRO A 21 -18.02 -1.08 3.43
N HIS A 22 -16.76 -1.39 3.10
CA HIS A 22 -16.04 -2.57 3.59
C HIS A 22 -14.82 -2.22 4.45
N MET A 23 -14.66 -0.94 4.81
CA MET A 23 -13.54 -0.48 5.62
C MET A 23 -13.65 -1.01 7.05
N VAL A 24 -12.57 -1.62 7.51
CA VAL A 24 -12.41 -2.06 8.90
C VAL A 24 -11.13 -1.46 9.48
N LYS A 25 -11.08 -1.28 10.80
CA LYS A 25 -9.87 -0.79 11.48
C LYS A 25 -8.71 -1.73 11.16
N SER A 26 -7.58 -1.18 10.70
CA SER A 26 -6.40 -1.96 10.41
C SER A 26 -5.89 -2.62 11.67
N THR A 27 -5.44 -3.86 11.52
CA THR A 27 -4.77 -4.61 12.58
C THR A 27 -3.39 -5.01 12.10
N VAL A 28 -2.50 -5.31 13.04
CA VAL A 28 -1.21 -5.93 12.73
C VAL A 28 -1.21 -7.35 13.24
N VAL A 29 -0.48 -8.21 12.54
CA VAL A 29 -0.20 -9.57 13.01
C VAL A 29 0.88 -9.45 14.09
N ASP A 30 0.56 -9.90 15.28
CA ASP A 30 1.51 -10.02 16.39
C ASP A 30 2.54 -11.11 16.03
N SER A 31 3.82 -10.74 16.04
CA SER A 31 4.92 -11.62 15.59
C SER A 31 5.10 -12.86 16.47
N ASP A 32 4.71 -12.78 17.73
CA ASP A 32 4.93 -13.84 18.71
C ASP A 32 3.78 -14.85 18.72
N THR A 33 2.56 -14.36 18.46
CA THR A 33 1.33 -15.16 18.58
C THR A 33 0.62 -15.43 17.26
N GLY A 34 1.00 -14.75 16.17
CA GLY A 34 0.35 -14.83 14.87
C GLY A 34 -1.09 -14.27 14.83
N LYS A 35 -1.55 -13.64 15.92
CA LYS A 35 -2.92 -13.13 16.04
C LYS A 35 -3.03 -11.66 15.65
N SER A 36 -4.20 -11.28 15.16
CA SER A 36 -4.54 -9.89 14.88
C SER A 36 -4.64 -9.09 16.19
N LYS A 37 -3.91 -7.97 16.28
CA LYS A 37 -3.88 -7.06 17.43
C LYS A 37 -4.20 -5.63 16.99
N ASP A 38 -4.91 -4.89 17.85
CA ASP A 38 -5.13 -3.46 17.66
C ASP A 38 -3.78 -2.73 17.61
N SER A 39 -3.58 -1.98 16.54
CA SER A 39 -2.27 -1.51 16.15
C SER A 39 -2.10 -0.05 16.51
N ARG A 40 -1.16 0.24 17.44
CA ARG A 40 -0.67 1.61 17.65
C ARG A 40 0.27 2.07 16.53
N VAL A 41 0.71 1.15 15.68
CA VAL A 41 1.70 1.39 14.62
C VAL A 41 1.08 1.55 13.24
N ARG A 42 -0.12 1.01 13.01
CA ARG A 42 -0.93 1.18 11.79
C ARG A 42 -2.35 1.52 12.21
N THR A 43 -2.69 2.80 12.17
CA THR A 43 -3.96 3.30 12.73
C THR A 43 -5.03 3.59 11.67
N SER A 44 -4.76 3.26 10.40
CA SER A 44 -5.73 3.43 9.31
C SER A 44 -6.90 2.47 9.37
N SER A 45 -7.91 2.73 8.56
CA SER A 45 -8.88 1.72 8.12
C SER A 45 -8.49 1.17 6.76
N GLY A 46 -8.94 -0.04 6.44
CA GLY A 46 -8.60 -0.67 5.17
C GLY A 46 -9.50 -1.82 4.78
N THR A 47 -9.39 -2.21 3.51
CA THR A 47 -10.06 -3.38 2.95
C THR A 47 -9.29 -3.91 1.75
N PHE A 48 -9.59 -5.15 1.34
CA PHE A 48 -9.05 -5.73 0.12
C PHE A 48 -10.14 -5.84 -0.94
N LEU A 49 -9.82 -5.39 -2.15
CA LEU A 49 -10.59 -5.74 -3.34
C LEU A 49 -10.00 -7.03 -3.91
N ALA A 50 -10.84 -8.05 -4.10
CA ALA A 50 -10.40 -9.33 -4.63
C ALA A 50 -9.71 -9.17 -5.99
N ARG A 51 -8.66 -9.97 -6.22
CA ARG A 51 -7.96 -9.94 -7.50
C ARG A 51 -8.91 -10.24 -8.65
N GLY A 52 -8.83 -9.45 -9.71
CA GLY A 52 -9.64 -9.62 -10.91
C GLY A 52 -11.15 -9.48 -10.69
N ARG A 53 -11.59 -8.81 -9.61
CA ARG A 53 -13.00 -8.64 -9.22
C ARG A 53 -13.92 -8.24 -10.37
N ASP A 54 -13.54 -7.21 -11.11
CA ASP A 54 -14.33 -6.64 -12.20
C ASP A 54 -13.41 -6.09 -13.31
N LYS A 55 -14.02 -5.51 -14.35
CA LYS A 55 -13.28 -5.00 -15.51
C LYS A 55 -12.32 -3.86 -15.13
N THR A 56 -12.72 -2.98 -14.23
CA THR A 56 -11.90 -1.83 -13.82
C THR A 56 -10.70 -2.31 -13.02
N VAL A 57 -10.93 -3.16 -12.01
CA VAL A 57 -9.85 -3.78 -11.21
C VAL A 57 -8.87 -4.55 -12.09
N ARG A 58 -9.35 -5.40 -13.02
CA ARG A 58 -8.47 -6.12 -13.96
C ARG A 58 -7.63 -5.20 -14.85
N THR A 59 -8.21 -4.08 -15.28
CA THR A 59 -7.50 -3.10 -16.12
C THR A 59 -6.40 -2.41 -15.35
N ILE A 60 -6.64 -2.10 -14.07
CA ILE A 60 -5.65 -1.53 -13.17
C ILE A 60 -4.53 -2.54 -12.90
N GLU A 61 -4.88 -3.77 -12.52
CA GLU A 61 -3.94 -4.86 -12.24
C GLU A 61 -3.06 -5.19 -13.46
N LYS A 62 -3.62 -5.20 -14.67
CA LYS A 62 -2.84 -5.39 -15.89
C LYS A 62 -1.81 -4.28 -16.08
N ARG A 63 -2.19 -3.01 -15.88
CA ARG A 63 -1.25 -1.89 -16.03
C ARG A 63 -0.17 -1.90 -14.93
N ILE A 64 -0.47 -2.41 -13.73
CA ILE A 64 0.54 -2.68 -12.69
C ILE A 64 1.51 -3.76 -13.15
N ALA A 65 1.00 -4.87 -13.70
CA ALA A 65 1.81 -5.96 -14.23
C ALA A 65 2.75 -5.47 -15.36
N ASP A 66 2.19 -4.72 -16.33
CA ASP A 66 2.94 -4.18 -17.47
C ASP A 66 4.11 -3.28 -17.00
N PHE A 67 3.91 -2.44 -15.99
CA PHE A 67 4.97 -1.56 -15.48
C PHE A 67 5.99 -2.29 -14.62
N THR A 68 5.55 -3.23 -13.78
CA THR A 68 6.45 -3.95 -12.87
C THR A 68 7.22 -5.06 -13.58
N PHE A 69 6.82 -5.41 -14.81
CA PHE A 69 7.27 -6.60 -15.54
C PHE A 69 7.04 -7.90 -14.77
N LEU A 70 6.04 -7.92 -13.88
CA LEU A 70 5.64 -9.09 -13.12
C LEU A 70 4.27 -9.59 -13.61
N PRO A 71 4.06 -10.92 -13.73
CA PRO A 71 2.75 -11.48 -14.05
C PRO A 71 1.67 -11.03 -13.06
N VAL A 72 0.45 -10.81 -13.56
CA VAL A 72 -0.68 -10.37 -12.73
C VAL A 72 -1.05 -11.41 -11.65
N GLU A 73 -0.77 -12.68 -11.92
CA GLU A 73 -0.99 -13.82 -11.02
C GLU A 73 -0.13 -13.75 -9.77
N HIS A 74 0.99 -13.01 -9.80
CA HIS A 74 1.85 -12.77 -8.64
C HIS A 74 1.34 -11.63 -7.75
N GLY A 75 0.35 -10.86 -8.21
CA GLY A 75 -0.27 -9.81 -7.42
C GLY A 75 -1.24 -10.36 -6.37
N GLU A 76 -1.21 -9.75 -5.18
CA GLU A 76 -2.30 -9.82 -4.21
C GLU A 76 -3.51 -8.99 -4.69
N GLY A 77 -4.66 -9.15 -4.04
CA GLY A 77 -5.79 -8.24 -4.26
C GLY A 77 -5.42 -6.80 -3.88
N LEU A 78 -6.06 -5.80 -4.50
CA LEU A 78 -5.77 -4.39 -4.22
C LEU A 78 -6.13 -4.04 -2.78
N GLN A 79 -5.13 -3.69 -1.97
CA GLN A 79 -5.35 -3.18 -0.62
C GLN A 79 -5.66 -1.68 -0.68
N VAL A 80 -6.86 -1.30 -0.27
CA VAL A 80 -7.26 0.12 -0.15
C VAL A 80 -7.20 0.53 1.31
N LEU A 81 -6.56 1.67 1.58
CA LEU A 81 -6.34 2.20 2.92
C LEU A 81 -6.87 3.63 3.01
N HIS A 82 -7.46 3.97 4.14
CA HIS A 82 -7.95 5.30 4.46
C HIS A 82 -7.39 5.76 5.80
N TYR A 83 -6.77 6.92 5.79
CA TYR A 83 -6.15 7.58 6.93
C TYR A 83 -6.94 8.85 7.24
N GLU A 84 -7.48 8.91 8.46
CA GLU A 84 -8.00 10.16 9.02
C GLU A 84 -6.86 11.03 9.53
N VAL A 85 -7.17 12.31 9.83
CA VAL A 85 -6.19 13.24 10.41
C VAL A 85 -5.58 12.65 11.68
N GLY A 86 -4.25 12.62 11.72
CA GLY A 86 -3.47 12.05 12.83
C GLY A 86 -3.29 10.53 12.80
N GLN A 87 -3.92 9.81 11.86
CA GLN A 87 -3.61 8.41 11.62
C GLN A 87 -2.30 8.26 10.84
N LYS A 88 -1.61 7.14 11.04
CA LYS A 88 -0.29 6.90 10.48
C LYS A 88 0.01 5.42 10.30
N TYR A 89 1.08 5.15 9.56
CA TYR A 89 1.77 3.89 9.56
C TYR A 89 3.24 4.14 9.89
N GLU A 90 3.71 3.56 11.00
CA GLU A 90 5.13 3.54 11.33
C GLU A 90 5.96 2.83 10.24
N PRO A 91 7.25 3.19 10.08
CA PRO A 91 8.14 2.54 9.12
C PRO A 91 8.18 1.02 9.30
N HIS A 92 8.02 0.29 8.19
CA HIS A 92 7.99 -1.17 8.17
C HIS A 92 8.56 -1.69 6.84
N TYR A 93 8.71 -3.02 6.76
CA TYR A 93 8.99 -3.71 5.53
C TYR A 93 7.73 -4.40 5.01
N ASP A 94 7.56 -4.37 3.69
CA ASP A 94 6.42 -5.06 3.06
C ASP A 94 6.66 -6.56 2.94
N TYR A 95 7.92 -6.99 2.91
CA TYR A 95 8.29 -8.41 2.88
C TYR A 95 8.00 -9.10 4.22
N PHE A 96 7.66 -10.38 4.14
CA PHE A 96 7.40 -11.20 5.32
C PHE A 96 8.71 -11.57 6.03
N GLN A 97 8.69 -11.49 7.36
CA GLN A 97 9.80 -11.93 8.21
C GLN A 97 9.55 -13.31 8.82
N ASP A 98 8.32 -13.82 8.72
CA ASP A 98 7.93 -15.13 9.23
C ASP A 98 7.88 -16.19 8.12
N GLU A 99 8.15 -17.44 8.51
CA GLU A 99 8.13 -18.58 7.59
C GLU A 99 6.73 -18.90 7.10
N TYR A 100 5.70 -18.69 7.93
CA TYR A 100 4.33 -19.06 7.62
C TYR A 100 3.80 -18.32 6.39
N ASN A 101 3.88 -16.99 6.36
CA ASN A 101 3.43 -16.19 5.22
C ASN A 101 4.31 -16.44 3.99
N THR A 102 5.62 -16.57 4.19
CA THR A 102 6.57 -16.86 3.09
C THR A 102 6.25 -18.20 2.41
N GLN A 103 5.86 -19.23 3.16
CA GLN A 103 5.51 -20.54 2.61
C GLN A 103 4.10 -20.57 1.99
N ASN A 104 3.15 -19.82 2.53
CA ASN A 104 1.74 -19.88 2.11
C ASN A 104 1.34 -18.85 1.04
N GLY A 105 2.21 -17.87 0.74
CA GLY A 105 1.96 -16.85 -0.30
C GLY A 105 3.19 -16.44 -1.10
N GLY A 106 4.38 -16.97 -0.79
CA GLY A 106 5.64 -16.51 -1.35
C GLY A 106 6.15 -15.22 -0.70
N GLN A 107 7.31 -14.74 -1.14
CA GLN A 107 7.90 -13.48 -0.67
C GLN A 107 7.48 -12.30 -1.54
N ARG A 108 7.19 -11.16 -0.93
CA ARG A 108 6.90 -9.92 -1.65
C ARG A 108 8.19 -9.31 -2.19
N MET A 109 8.26 -9.20 -3.51
CA MET A 109 9.43 -8.68 -4.22
C MET A 109 9.34 -7.17 -4.50
N ALA A 110 8.13 -6.65 -4.65
CA ALA A 110 7.88 -5.26 -4.99
C ALA A 110 6.54 -4.78 -4.44
N THR A 111 6.46 -3.47 -4.19
CA THR A 111 5.24 -2.79 -3.76
C THR A 111 4.99 -1.60 -4.66
N VAL A 112 3.76 -1.50 -5.15
CA VAL A 112 3.24 -0.35 -5.90
C VAL A 112 2.26 0.40 -5.00
N LEU A 113 2.55 1.68 -4.76
CA LEU A 113 1.68 2.57 -4.00
C LEU A 113 1.00 3.56 -4.96
N MET A 114 -0.32 3.66 -4.82
CA MET A 114 -1.17 4.56 -5.60
C MET A 114 -1.96 5.47 -4.66
N TYR A 115 -1.75 6.77 -4.75
CA TYR A 115 -2.52 7.76 -3.98
C TYR A 115 -3.88 8.01 -4.63
N LEU A 116 -4.98 7.69 -3.95
CA LEU A 116 -6.33 7.77 -4.53
C LEU A 116 -7.00 9.14 -4.34
N SER A 117 -6.42 10.01 -3.52
CA SER A 117 -6.90 11.36 -3.25
C SER A 117 -5.73 12.26 -2.90
N ASP A 118 -5.88 13.56 -3.16
CA ASP A 118 -4.95 14.57 -2.69
C ASP A 118 -5.11 14.77 -1.17
N VAL A 119 -4.00 15.09 -0.52
CA VAL A 119 -3.93 15.36 0.92
C VAL A 119 -3.36 16.77 1.10
N GLU A 120 -4.04 17.60 1.87
CA GLU A 120 -3.66 19.00 2.07
C GLU A 120 -2.33 19.14 2.81
N GLU A 121 -2.12 18.35 3.87
CA GLU A 121 -0.90 18.33 4.66
C GLU A 121 -0.61 16.93 5.24
N GLY A 122 0.65 16.52 5.21
CA GLY A 122 1.10 15.22 5.71
C GLY A 122 0.75 14.05 4.78
N GLY A 123 0.81 12.83 5.32
CA GLY A 123 0.45 11.60 4.58
C GLY A 123 1.54 11.10 3.63
N GLU A 124 2.76 11.63 3.74
CA GLU A 124 3.88 11.25 2.88
C GLU A 124 4.34 9.81 3.12
N THR A 125 4.69 9.10 2.05
CA THR A 125 5.40 7.82 2.17
C THR A 125 6.90 8.09 2.36
N VAL A 126 7.42 7.83 3.56
CA VAL A 126 8.83 8.08 3.90
C VAL A 126 9.64 6.78 3.94
N ALA A 127 10.67 6.69 3.09
CA ALA A 127 11.62 5.58 3.08
C ALA A 127 12.85 5.87 3.97
N ALA A 128 12.75 5.54 5.26
CA ALA A 128 13.73 5.93 6.29
C ALA A 128 15.19 5.48 6.05
N ARG A 129 15.44 4.44 5.23
CA ARG A 129 16.80 3.89 4.98
C ARG A 129 17.50 4.44 3.74
N LEU A 130 16.82 5.20 2.87
CA LEU A 130 17.44 5.78 1.67
C LEU A 130 18.21 7.09 1.95
N SER A 131 18.22 7.56 3.21
CA SER A 131 18.83 8.82 3.63
C SER A 131 20.30 8.73 4.05
N ARG A 132 20.98 7.58 3.90
CA ARG A 132 22.41 7.44 4.20
C ARG A 132 23.24 7.42 2.91
N GLY A 133 23.66 8.58 2.42
CA GLY A 133 24.61 8.62 1.30
C GLY A 133 25.07 9.98 0.74
N THR A 134 24.45 11.11 1.06
CA THR A 134 24.87 12.40 0.48
C THR A 134 25.08 13.46 1.56
N SER A 135 26.34 13.84 1.79
CA SER A 135 26.74 15.03 2.54
C SER A 135 26.47 16.30 1.71
N GLY A 136 25.20 16.63 1.56
CA GLY A 136 24.68 17.87 0.99
C GLY A 136 23.40 18.26 1.73
N PRO A 137 22.98 19.55 1.72
CA PRO A 137 21.77 19.97 2.41
C PRO A 137 20.59 19.08 1.99
N LEU A 138 19.82 18.66 3.00
CA LEU A 138 18.68 17.75 2.90
C LEU A 138 17.78 18.14 1.72
N GLN A 139 17.92 17.47 0.58
CA GLN A 139 16.81 17.36 -0.35
C GLN A 139 15.91 16.27 0.21
N ASN A 140 14.99 16.70 1.07
CA ASN A 140 13.79 15.93 1.36
C ASN A 140 13.16 15.59 0.01
N GLY A 141 13.20 14.31 -0.36
CA GLY A 141 12.48 13.79 -1.51
C GLY A 141 11.00 13.81 -1.20
N TYR A 142 10.40 14.99 -1.27
CA TYR A 142 8.97 15.19 -1.21
C TYR A 142 8.38 14.67 -2.52
N ALA A 143 7.74 13.50 -2.50
CA ALA A 143 6.73 13.19 -3.48
C ALA A 143 5.46 13.92 -3.05
N SER A 144 5.37 15.20 -3.41
CA SER A 144 4.15 16.01 -3.36
C SER A 144 3.61 16.08 -4.78
N THR A 145 2.33 15.70 -4.94
CA THR A 145 1.44 15.80 -6.13
C THR A 145 2.05 15.64 -7.51
#